data_AF-A0A353WGS7-F1
#
_entry.id   AF-A0A353WGS7-F1
#
_cell.length_a   1.000
_cell.length_b   1.000
_cell.length_c   1.000
_cell.angle_alpha   90.00
_cell.angle_beta   90.00
_cell.angle_gamma   90.00
#
_symmetry.space_group_name_H-M   'P 1'
#
loop_
_entity.id
_entity.type
_entity.pdbx_description
1 polymer ?
#
loop_
_entity_poly.entity_id
_entity_poly.type
_entity_poly.pdbx_seq_one_letter_code
_entity_poly.pdbx_strand_id
1 'polypeptide(L)'
;MQEIQKTIDGILPTKTSKTIVFDIETQKGFHEINNITQMGVAVAVSCDCITGEYKYYTEDNIQELIEELFNADTVIGYNIISFDYPVLKGYTNRDFSTIKTIDM
;
A
#
# COMPACT_ATOMS: atom_id res chain seq x y z
N MET A 1 18.11 -35.16 -5.53
CA MET A 1 16.86 -34.35 -5.58
C MET A 1 16.98 -33.08 -4.74
N GLN A 2 17.44 -33.10 -3.48
CA GLN A 2 17.56 -31.88 -2.65
C GLN A 2 18.64 -30.88 -3.09
N GLU A 3 19.79 -31.34 -3.63
CA GLU A 3 20.86 -30.43 -4.11
C GLU A 3 20.51 -29.70 -5.42
N ILE A 4 19.63 -30.29 -6.24
CA ILE A 4 19.20 -29.69 -7.51
C ILE A 4 18.28 -28.51 -7.26
N GLN A 5 17.33 -28.62 -6.31
CA GLN A 5 16.40 -27.54 -5.97
C GLN A 5 17.14 -26.31 -5.43
N LYS A 6 18.13 -26.52 -4.56
CA LYS A 6 18.95 -25.46 -3.96
C LYS A 6 19.78 -24.69 -5.00
N THR A 7 20.14 -25.35 -6.10
CA THR A 7 20.87 -24.75 -7.22
C THR A 7 19.93 -23.94 -8.13
N ILE A 8 18.68 -24.36 -8.29
CA ILE A 8 17.65 -23.67 -9.09
C ILE A 8 17.18 -22.38 -8.39
N ASP A 9 16.96 -22.43 -7.07
CA ASP A 9 16.52 -21.29 -6.27
C ASP A 9 17.57 -20.15 -6.23
N GLY A 10 18.85 -20.46 -6.50
CA GLY A 10 19.93 -19.47 -6.63
C GLY A 10 20.10 -18.88 -8.04
N ILE A 11 19.44 -19.44 -9.06
CA ILE A 11 19.55 -19.05 -10.48
C ILE A 11 18.30 -18.30 -10.97
N LEU A 12 17.12 -18.58 -10.39
CA LEU A 12 15.85 -17.93 -10.76
C LEU A 12 15.32 -17.08 -9.60
N PRO A 13 14.98 -15.80 -9.82
CA PRO A 13 14.31 -15.02 -8.80
C PRO A 13 12.95 -15.68 -8.49
N THR A 14 12.80 -16.19 -7.27
CA THR A 14 11.57 -16.79 -6.73
C THR A 14 10.62 -15.75 -6.13
N LYS A 15 10.87 -14.45 -6.35
CA LYS A 15 9.99 -13.41 -5.82
C LYS A 15 8.70 -13.40 -6.63
N THR A 16 7.67 -14.00 -6.06
CA THR A 16 6.29 -13.74 -6.45
C THR A 16 6.04 -12.23 -6.35
N SER A 17 5.66 -11.61 -7.46
CA SER A 17 5.39 -10.16 -7.53
C SER A 17 4.31 -9.79 -6.52
N LYS A 18 4.63 -8.94 -5.54
CA LYS A 18 3.67 -8.46 -4.55
C LYS A 18 2.90 -7.27 -5.11
N THR A 19 1.72 -7.52 -5.66
CA THR A 19 0.82 -6.49 -6.16
C THR A 19 -0.28 -6.22 -5.13
N ILE A 20 -0.34 -5.00 -4.64
CA ILE A 20 -1.32 -4.58 -3.63
C ILE A 20 -2.36 -3.66 -4.25
N VAL A 21 -3.63 -4.01 -4.09
CA VAL A 21 -4.75 -3.07 -4.26
C VAL A 21 -5.11 -2.52 -2.89
N PHE A 22 -5.33 -1.22 -2.77
CA PHE A 22 -5.80 -0.63 -1.52
C PHE A 22 -6.74 0.55 -1.76
N ASP A 23 -7.48 0.89 -0.72
CA ASP A 23 -8.36 2.06 -0.66
C ASP A 23 -8.46 2.55 0.80
N ILE A 24 -8.71 3.84 1.01
CA ILE A 24 -8.89 4.44 2.33
C ILE A 24 -10.22 5.19 2.44
N GLU A 25 -10.80 5.14 3.63
CA GLU A 25 -11.89 6.01 4.04
C GLU A 25 -11.37 6.99 5.10
N THR A 26 -11.80 8.25 5.02
CA THR A 26 -11.26 9.33 5.88
C THR A 26 -12.18 9.67 7.05
N GLN A 27 -11.60 10.17 8.16
CA GLN A 27 -12.39 10.58 9.33
C GLN A 27 -13.13 11.91 9.12
N LYS A 28 -12.56 12.81 8.31
CA LYS A 28 -13.09 14.16 8.06
C LYS A 28 -13.25 14.39 6.57
N GLY A 29 -14.33 15.07 6.20
CA GLY A 29 -14.56 15.50 4.83
C GLY A 29 -13.85 16.80 4.46
N PHE A 30 -13.87 17.15 3.17
CA PHE A 30 -13.24 18.38 2.64
C PHE A 30 -13.75 19.68 3.29
N HIS A 31 -14.97 19.70 3.80
CA HIS A 31 -15.56 20.89 4.43
C HIS A 31 -15.06 21.14 5.86
N GLU A 32 -14.37 20.17 6.46
CA GLU A 32 -13.94 20.22 7.86
C GLU A 32 -12.45 20.57 7.99
N ILE A 33 -11.71 20.63 6.88
CA ILE A 33 -10.26 20.76 6.86
C ILE A 33 -9.77 21.77 5.83
N ASN A 34 -8.57 22.32 6.05
CA ASN A 34 -7.91 23.22 5.11
C ASN A 34 -6.81 22.53 4.28
N ASN A 35 -6.39 21.33 4.70
CA ASN A 35 -5.32 20.57 4.07
C ASN A 35 -5.65 19.08 4.14
N ILE A 36 -5.56 18.39 3.01
CA ILE A 36 -5.87 16.96 2.84
C ILE A 36 -5.15 16.04 3.84
N THR A 37 -3.94 16.40 4.27
CA THR A 37 -3.18 15.68 5.31
C THR A 37 -3.88 15.63 6.67
N GLN A 38 -4.88 16.49 6.91
CA GLN A 38 -5.63 16.60 8.17
C GLN A 38 -6.90 15.73 8.20
N MET A 39 -7.24 15.10 7.07
CA MET A 39 -8.47 14.29 6.95
C MET A 39 -8.47 13.10 7.91
N GLY A 40 -7.31 12.51 8.14
CA GLY A 40 -7.13 11.30 8.95
C GLY A 40 -7.75 10.06 8.30
N VAL A 41 -7.21 8.88 8.59
CA VAL A 41 -7.73 7.60 8.12
C VAL A 41 -8.73 7.04 9.13
N ALA A 42 -9.96 6.77 8.69
CA ALA A 42 -10.95 6.06 9.48
C ALA A 42 -10.73 4.55 9.38
N VAL A 43 -10.66 4.05 8.14
CA VAL A 43 -10.34 2.66 7.84
C VAL A 43 -9.63 2.60 6.50
N ALA A 44 -8.75 1.63 6.32
CA ALA A 44 -8.20 1.26 5.03
C ALA A 44 -8.23 -0.25 4.86
N VAL A 45 -8.28 -0.71 3.62
CA VAL A 45 -8.22 -2.14 3.27
C VAL A 45 -7.18 -2.32 2.19
N SER A 46 -6.36 -3.36 2.33
CA SER A 46 -5.49 -3.83 1.25
C SER A 46 -5.84 -5.27 0.86
N CYS A 47 -5.51 -5.62 -0.38
CA CYS A 47 -5.61 -6.96 -0.93
C CYS A 47 -4.35 -7.29 -1.72
N ASP A 48 -3.72 -8.42 -1.40
CA ASP A 48 -2.65 -9.00 -2.23
C ASP A 48 -3.28 -9.74 -3.41
N CYS A 49 -3.02 -9.28 -4.64
CA CYS A 49 -3.64 -9.86 -5.83
C CYS A 49 -3.22 -11.30 -6.12
N ILE A 50 -2.11 -11.78 -5.57
CA ILE A 50 -1.63 -13.13 -5.81
C ILE A 50 -2.22 -14.10 -4.78
N THR A 51 -2.21 -13.74 -3.51
CA THR A 51 -2.73 -14.62 -2.45
C THR A 51 -4.25 -14.48 -2.26
N GLY A 52 -4.82 -13.34 -2.67
CA GLY A 52 -6.21 -12.97 -2.39
C GLY A 52 -6.46 -12.62 -0.92
N GLU A 53 -5.40 -12.46 -0.12
CA GLU A 53 -5.51 -12.11 1.29
C GLU A 53 -5.82 -10.63 1.47
N TYR A 54 -6.80 -10.35 2.33
CA TYR A 54 -7.18 -9.01 2.72
C TYR A 54 -6.62 -8.67 4.10
N LYS A 55 -6.24 -7.41 4.27
CA LYS A 55 -5.92 -6.81 5.57
C LYS A 55 -6.72 -5.53 5.73
N TYR A 56 -7.05 -5.20 6.97
CA TYR A 56 -7.68 -3.94 7.30
C TYR A 56 -6.80 -3.16 8.27
N TYR A 57 -6.92 -1.84 8.21
CA TYR A 57 -6.15 -0.92 9.00
C TYR A 57 -7.08 0.17 9.55
N THR A 58 -6.80 0.62 10.76
CA THR A 58 -7.36 1.82 11.36
C THR A 58 -6.23 2.85 11.52
N GLU A 59 -6.54 4.04 12.04
CA GLU A 59 -5.52 5.02 12.36
C GLU A 59 -4.42 4.46 13.29
N ASP A 60 -4.78 3.61 14.25
CA ASP A 60 -3.87 3.06 15.25
C ASP A 60 -2.76 2.17 14.66
N ASN A 61 -3.02 1.51 13.52
CA ASN A 61 -2.06 0.62 12.85
C ASN A 61 -1.74 1.04 11.41
N ILE A 62 -2.01 2.29 11.03
CA ILE A 62 -1.82 2.78 9.65
C ILE A 62 -0.38 2.68 9.15
N GLN A 63 0.60 2.65 10.06
CA GLN A 63 2.00 2.42 9.70
C GLN A 63 2.23 1.07 9.03
N GLU A 64 1.44 0.04 9.38
CA GLU A 64 1.53 -1.29 8.75
C GLU A 64 1.08 -1.26 7.28
N LEU A 65 0.02 -0.50 6.96
CA LEU A 65 -0.37 -0.26 5.56
C LEU A 65 0.76 0.45 4.81
N ILE A 66 1.32 1.52 5.38
CA ILE A 66 2.41 2.27 4.75
C ILE A 66 3.60 1.34 4.48
N GLU A 67 4.00 0.53 5.44
CA GLU A 67 5.05 -0.48 5.24
C GLU A 67 4.70 -1.48 4.14
N GLU A 68 3.46 -1.95 4.08
CA GLU A 68 3.01 -2.85 3.02
C GLU A 68 3.09 -2.21 1.63
N LEU A 69 2.63 -0.97 1.46
CA LEU A 69 2.65 -0.26 0.18
C LEU A 69 4.09 -0.05 -0.32
N PHE A 70 5.02 0.30 0.56
CA PHE A 70 6.41 0.49 0.18
C PHE A 70 7.19 -0.82 -0.03
N ASN A 71 6.69 -1.94 0.49
CA ASN A 71 7.26 -3.27 0.25
C ASN A 71 6.62 -3.97 -0.96
N ALA A 72 5.56 -3.40 -1.55
CA ALA A 72 4.91 -3.91 -2.74
C ALA A 72 5.77 -3.65 -3.99
N ASP A 73 5.71 -4.57 -4.96
CA ASP A 73 6.30 -4.39 -6.28
C ASP A 73 5.43 -3.48 -7.16
N THR A 74 4.12 -3.45 -6.92
CA THR A 74 3.18 -2.54 -7.60
C THR A 74 1.99 -2.26 -6.68
N VAL A 75 1.58 -1.00 -6.60
CA VAL A 75 0.37 -0.56 -5.90
C VAL A 75 -0.68 -0.12 -6.91
N ILE A 76 -1.94 -0.51 -6.70
CA ILE A 76 -3.07 -0.20 -7.57
C ILE A 76 -4.18 0.45 -6.72
N GLY A 77 -4.82 1.48 -7.25
CA GLY A 77 -5.99 2.11 -6.65
C GLY A 77 -6.70 3.07 -7.61
N TYR A 78 -7.66 3.83 -7.10
CA TYR A 78 -8.42 4.84 -7.83
C TYR A 78 -8.17 6.23 -7.26
N ASN A 79 -7.66 7.16 -8.07
CA ASN A 79 -7.25 8.50 -7.66
C ASN A 79 -6.26 8.56 -6.46
N ILE A 80 -5.47 7.52 -6.23
CA ILE A 80 -4.62 7.38 -5.04
C ILE A 80 -3.45 8.38 -5.04
N ILE A 81 -3.01 8.85 -6.22
CA ILE A 81 -1.93 9.84 -6.30
C ILE A 81 -2.42 11.21 -5.83
N SER A 82 -3.66 11.57 -6.16
CA SER A 82 -4.22 12.89 -5.84
C SER A 82 -5.01 12.92 -4.53
N PHE A 83 -5.34 11.76 -3.96
CA PHE A 83 -6.14 11.66 -2.74
C PHE A 83 -5.46 10.85 -1.63
N ASP A 84 -5.36 9.53 -1.77
CA ASP A 84 -4.95 8.62 -0.70
C ASP A 84 -3.52 8.88 -0.23
N TYR A 85 -2.55 8.99 -1.15
CA TYR A 85 -1.17 9.30 -0.80
C TYR A 85 -1.04 10.65 -0.09
N PRO A 86 -1.68 11.75 -0.55
CA PRO A 86 -1.77 12.97 0.23
C PRO A 86 -2.36 12.82 1.64
N VAL A 87 -3.40 11.99 1.83
CA VAL A 87 -3.92 11.70 3.19
C VAL A 87 -2.87 10.94 4.01
N LEU A 88 -2.24 9.89 3.45
CA LEU A 88 -1.21 9.08 4.11
C LEU A 88 0.05 9.87 4.46
N LYS A 89 0.36 10.97 3.75
CA LYS A 89 1.44 11.91 4.13
C LYS A 89 1.21 12.58 5.49
N GLY A 90 -0.01 12.57 6.02
CA GLY A 90 -0.26 12.95 7.43
C GLY A 90 0.42 12.05 8.45
N TYR A 91 0.83 10.83 8.04
CA TYR A 91 1.37 9.80 8.93
C TYR A 91 2.83 9.42 8.63
N THR A 92 3.42 9.91 7.53
CA THR A 92 4.80 9.58 7.16
C THR A 92 5.44 10.66 6.30
N ASN A 93 6.76 10.76 6.38
CA ASN A 93 7.57 11.63 5.51
C ASN A 93 8.16 10.89 4.30
N ARG A 94 7.83 9.60 4.12
CA ARG A 94 8.33 8.81 2.99
C ARG A 94 7.73 9.32 1.68
N ASP A 95 8.51 9.24 0.61
CA ASP A 95 8.10 9.71 -0.71
C ASP A 95 7.33 8.63 -1.47
N PHE A 96 6.00 8.75 -1.50
CA PHE A 96 5.13 7.82 -2.24
C PHE A 96 5.40 7.82 -3.75
N SER A 97 6.07 8.83 -4.31
CA SER A 97 6.40 8.83 -5.75
C SER A 97 7.44 7.78 -6.15
N THR A 98 8.12 7.18 -5.17
CA THR A 98 9.04 6.05 -5.41
C THR A 98 8.31 4.72 -5.60
N ILE A 99 7.01 4.66 -5.29
CA ILE A 99 6.21 3.46 -5.44
C ILE A 99 5.79 3.33 -6.91
N LYS A 100 5.92 2.13 -7.48
CA LYS A 100 5.35 1.83 -8.79
C LYS A 100 3.83 1.74 -8.66
N THR A 101 3.14 2.75 -9.17
CA THR A 101 1.69 2.92 -8.99
C THR A 101 0.93 2.80 -10.30
N ILE A 102 -0.19 2.08 -10.28
CA ILE A 102 -1.24 2.14 -11.31
C ILE A 102 -2.41 2.89 -10.68
N ASP A 103 -2.64 4.10 -11.16
CA ASP A 103 -3.73 4.97 -10.71
C ASP A 103 -4.80 5.05 -11.81
N MET A 104 -6.07 4.89 -11.43
CA MET A 104 -7.22 4.83 -12.34
C MET A 104 -8.15 6.02 -12.19
#